data_AF-A0A831SP60-F1
#
_entry.id   AF-A0A831SP60-F1
#
_cell.length_a   1.000
_cell.length_b   1.000
_cell.length_c   1.000
_cell.angle_alpha   90.00
_cell.angle_beta   90.00
_cell.angle_gamma   90.00
#
_symmetry.space_group_name_H-M   'P 1'
#
loop_
_entity.id
_entity.type
_entity.pdbx_description
1 polymer ?
#
loop_
_entity_poly.entity_id
_entity_poly.type
_entity_poly.pdbx_seq_one_letter_code
_entity_poly.pdbx_strand_id
1 'polypeptide(L)'
;MKGINIVWLSKTGLTNLNAGEGEANLIDIKKYKRNGVEYPYVSGQAMRYYIKEGIRRNLDQEKEFMCIPDAEGETCANIEKCIGCDLFGFMSTIKKGTKLPTFPDGHPGGAYTRVSPVKVSPAMGLLPFDENCVVDFLTRRKPQQVAEER
;
A
#
# COMPACT_ATOMS: atom_id res chain seq x y z
N MET A 1 -9.72 14.05 -22.66
CA MET A 1 -9.83 13.40 -21.33
C MET A 1 -9.51 14.44 -20.28
N LYS A 2 -10.40 14.71 -19.31
CA LYS A 2 -10.13 15.65 -18.20
C LYS A 2 -9.62 14.86 -17.01
N GLY A 3 -8.60 15.35 -16.30
CA GLY A 3 -8.02 14.67 -15.15
C GLY A 3 -7.23 15.63 -14.28
N ILE A 4 -7.08 15.28 -13.01
CA ILE A 4 -6.28 16.03 -12.03
C ILE A 4 -4.95 15.29 -11.87
N ASN A 5 -3.83 15.99 -12.02
CA ASN A 5 -2.50 15.47 -11.72
C ASN A 5 -1.93 16.21 -10.51
N ILE A 6 -1.36 15.46 -9.57
CA ILE A 6 -0.78 15.99 -8.34
C ILE A 6 0.62 15.39 -8.21
N VAL A 7 1.60 16.28 -8.02
CA VAL A 7 2.95 15.91 -7.61
C VAL A 7 3.22 16.60 -6.28
N TRP A 8 3.69 15.85 -5.30
CA TRP A 8 4.06 16.41 -4.00
C TRP A 8 5.47 15.96 -3.62
N LEU A 9 6.13 16.80 -2.82
CA LEU A 9 7.38 16.47 -2.16
C LEU A 9 7.15 16.52 -0.66
N SER A 10 7.57 15.47 0.05
CA SER A 10 7.44 15.39 1.50
C SER A 10 8.74 14.90 2.12
N LYS A 11 9.14 15.54 3.23
CA LYS A 11 10.17 15.02 4.11
C LYS A 11 9.52 14.03 5.08
N THR A 12 10.04 12.81 5.16
CA THR A 12 9.48 11.75 6.00
C THR A 12 10.59 10.91 6.62
N GLY A 13 10.33 10.39 7.83
CA GLY A 13 11.19 9.39 8.45
C GLY A 13 10.90 8.01 7.85
N LEU A 14 11.91 7.37 7.28
CA LEU A 14 11.76 6.06 6.63
C LEU A 14 11.70 4.88 7.61
N THR A 15 11.84 5.14 8.91
CA THR A 15 11.77 4.11 9.97
C THR A 15 10.40 3.41 10.06
N ASN A 16 9.35 3.98 9.46
CA ASN A 16 7.99 3.41 9.49
C ASN A 16 7.29 3.35 8.11
N LEU A 17 7.94 3.87 7.07
CA LEU A 17 7.43 3.82 5.71
C LEU A 17 8.04 2.61 5.02
N ASN A 18 7.22 1.56 4.83
CA ASN A 18 7.55 0.44 3.96
C ASN A 18 8.65 -0.51 4.50
N ALA A 19 8.74 -0.67 5.83
CA ALA A 19 9.56 -1.69 6.45
C ALA A 19 9.03 -3.09 6.08
N GLY A 20 9.88 -3.94 5.51
CA GLY A 20 9.56 -5.35 5.31
C GLY A 20 9.32 -6.07 6.64
N GLU A 21 8.47 -7.08 6.63
CA GLU A 21 8.28 -8.00 7.76
C GLU A 21 9.50 -8.94 7.82
N GLY A 22 10.57 -8.48 8.47
CA GLY A 22 11.81 -9.25 8.68
C GLY A 22 12.17 -9.27 10.16
N GLU A 23 12.58 -10.44 10.67
CA GLU A 23 13.02 -10.66 12.07
C GLU A 23 14.31 -9.90 12.48
N ALA A 24 14.88 -9.09 11.59
CA ALA A 24 16.17 -8.44 11.81
C ALA A 24 16.02 -7.04 12.43
N ASN A 25 17.02 -6.63 13.22
CA ASN A 25 17.17 -5.26 13.73
C ASN A 25 17.41 -4.20 12.63
N LEU A 26 17.32 -4.57 11.35
CA LEU A 26 17.54 -3.70 10.21
C LEU A 26 16.18 -3.43 9.55
N ILE A 27 15.79 -2.15 9.50
CA ILE A 27 14.61 -1.74 8.76
C ILE A 27 14.93 -1.88 7.27
N ASP A 28 14.38 -2.90 6.63
CA ASP A 28 14.58 -3.14 5.21
C ASP A 28 13.73 -2.15 4.39
N ILE A 29 14.30 -0.96 4.18
CA ILE A 29 13.74 0.08 3.31
C ILE A 29 14.06 -0.33 1.87
N LYS A 30 13.02 -0.51 1.04
CA LYS A 30 13.21 -0.78 -0.38
C LYS A 30 14.01 0.35 -1.04
N LYS A 31 14.92 -0.02 -1.95
CA LYS A 31 15.79 0.92 -2.67
C LYS A 31 15.66 0.76 -4.18
N TYR A 32 16.00 1.81 -4.91
CA TYR A 32 16.25 1.74 -6.35
C TYR A 32 17.66 2.24 -6.65
N LYS A 33 18.27 1.74 -7.73
CA LYS A 33 19.63 2.10 -8.14
C LYS A 33 19.60 2.94 -9.41
N ARG A 34 20.32 4.07 -9.39
CA ARG A 34 20.50 4.96 -10.54
C ARG A 34 21.95 5.37 -10.63
N ASN A 35 22.61 5.09 -11.76
CA ASN A 35 24.02 5.42 -11.99
C ASN A 35 24.97 4.93 -10.88
N GLY A 36 24.72 3.74 -10.32
CA GLY A 36 25.54 3.19 -9.24
C GLY A 36 25.11 3.62 -7.82
N VAL A 37 24.29 4.66 -7.68
CA VAL A 37 23.86 5.22 -6.40
C VAL A 37 22.50 4.66 -5.98
N GLU A 38 22.36 4.31 -4.71
CA GLU A 38 21.11 3.81 -4.12
C GLU A 38 20.26 4.94 -3.54
N TYR A 39 18.95 4.84 -3.74
CA TYR A 39 17.98 5.80 -3.26
C TYR A 39 16.79 5.08 -2.61
N PRO A 40 16.18 5.63 -1.56
CA PRO A 40 15.00 5.03 -0.96
C PRO A 40 13.81 5.01 -1.92
N TYR A 41 12.96 3.99 -1.78
CA TYR A 41 11.85 3.72 -2.68
C TYR A 41 10.62 3.22 -1.91
N VAL A 42 9.45 3.75 -2.25
CA VAL A 42 8.16 3.21 -1.81
C VAL A 42 7.33 2.86 -3.04
N SER A 43 6.87 1.61 -3.12
CA SER A 43 6.15 1.12 -4.30
C SER A 43 4.83 1.87 -4.50
N GLY A 44 4.40 2.01 -5.77
CA GLY A 44 3.10 2.62 -6.08
C GLY A 44 1.93 1.87 -5.42
N GLN A 45 2.06 0.56 -5.20
CA GLN A 45 1.08 -0.24 -4.47
C GLN A 45 1.01 0.15 -2.98
N ALA A 46 2.16 0.34 -2.32
CA ALA A 46 2.20 0.79 -0.93
C ALA A 46 1.66 2.22 -0.79
N MET A 47 2.07 3.13 -1.67
CA MET A 47 1.53 4.49 -1.71
C MET A 47 0.01 4.51 -1.94
N ARG A 48 -0.49 3.66 -2.85
CA ARG A 48 -1.92 3.50 -3.10
C ARG A 48 -2.66 2.97 -1.87
N TYR A 49 -2.07 2.02 -1.14
CA TYR A 49 -2.62 1.55 0.12
C TYR A 49 -2.69 2.67 1.17
N TYR A 50 -1.63 3.46 1.35
CA TYR A 50 -1.63 4.59 2.30
C TYR A 50 -2.67 5.65 1.97
N ILE A 51 -2.85 5.98 0.68
CA ILE A 51 -3.89 6.91 0.25
C ILE A 51 -5.28 6.33 0.53
N LYS A 52 -5.51 5.05 0.20
CA LYS A 52 -6.77 4.35 0.48
C LYS A 52 -7.10 4.37 1.98
N GLU A 53 -6.13 4.05 2.83
CA GLU A 53 -6.28 4.08 4.28
C GLU A 53 -6.50 5.50 4.82
N GLY A 54 -5.80 6.49 4.26
CA GLY A 54 -6.00 7.90 4.57
C GLY A 54 -7.42 8.34 4.28
N ILE A 55 -7.96 8.02 3.10
CA ILE A 55 -9.36 8.31 2.76
C ILE A 55 -10.30 7.59 3.73
N ARG A 56 -10.10 6.27 3.94
CA ARG A 56 -10.96 5.43 4.79
C ARG A 56 -11.11 5.97 6.21
N ARG A 57 -10.02 6.48 6.80
CA ARG A 57 -10.02 7.06 8.16
C ARG A 57 -10.75 8.40 8.26
N ASN A 58 -10.97 9.09 7.14
CA ASN A 58 -11.62 10.40 7.09
C ASN A 58 -13.05 10.34 6.53
N LEU A 59 -13.61 9.15 6.29
CA LEU A 59 -14.98 9.00 5.82
C LEU A 59 -15.99 9.33 6.92
N ASP A 60 -17.09 9.97 6.56
CA ASP A 60 -18.29 10.07 7.40
C ASP A 60 -18.99 8.70 7.42
N GLN A 61 -18.78 7.93 8.50
CA GLN A 61 -19.26 6.55 8.60
C GLN A 61 -20.80 6.40 8.50
N GLU A 62 -21.56 7.48 8.71
CA GLU A 62 -23.02 7.46 8.58
C GLU A 62 -23.50 7.59 7.14
N LYS A 63 -22.69 8.20 6.26
CA LYS A 63 -23.08 8.53 4.87
C LYS A 63 -22.23 7.84 3.81
N GLU A 64 -20.99 7.50 4.14
CA GLU A 64 -19.97 7.06 3.20
C GLU A 64 -19.46 5.66 3.55
N PHE A 65 -19.25 4.83 2.54
CA PHE A 65 -18.82 3.46 2.73
C PHE A 65 -17.59 3.09 1.87
N MET A 66 -16.65 2.38 2.49
CA MET A 66 -15.50 1.79 1.81
C MET A 66 -15.24 0.38 2.35
N CYS A 67 -15.34 -0.62 1.48
CA CYS A 67 -15.13 -2.01 1.86
C CYS A 67 -13.65 -2.32 2.14
N ILE A 68 -13.44 -3.21 3.10
CA ILE A 68 -12.15 -3.86 3.35
C ILE A 68 -12.11 -5.13 2.49
N PRO A 69 -11.04 -5.35 1.71
CA PRO A 69 -10.90 -6.61 0.98
C PRO A 69 -10.86 -7.81 1.93
N ASP A 70 -11.34 -8.96 1.48
CA ASP A 70 -11.25 -10.20 2.25
C ASP A 70 -9.83 -10.81 2.23
N ALA A 71 -9.68 -12.00 2.82
CA ALA A 71 -8.41 -12.71 2.87
C ALA A 71 -7.85 -13.08 1.48
N GLU A 72 -8.71 -13.16 0.47
CA GLU A 72 -8.35 -13.45 -0.92
C GLU A 72 -8.08 -12.15 -1.72
N GLY A 73 -8.28 -10.99 -1.09
CA GLY A 73 -8.13 -9.69 -1.71
C GLY A 73 -9.34 -9.26 -2.55
N GLU A 74 -10.45 -10.00 -2.48
CA GLU A 74 -11.68 -9.63 -3.18
C GLU A 74 -12.39 -8.48 -2.48
N THR A 75 -13.06 -7.64 -3.27
CA THR A 75 -13.82 -6.48 -2.78
C THR A 75 -15.30 -6.66 -3.08
N CYS A 76 -16.17 -5.85 -2.47
CA CYS A 76 -17.62 -5.95 -2.67
C CYS A 76 -18.12 -5.65 -4.10
N ALA A 77 -17.26 -5.17 -5.00
CA ALA A 77 -17.55 -4.87 -6.41
C ALA A 77 -18.76 -3.93 -6.66
N ASN A 78 -19.21 -3.20 -5.64
CA ASN A 78 -20.37 -2.31 -5.70
C ASN A 78 -19.94 -0.85 -5.89
N ILE A 79 -19.98 -0.37 -7.14
CA ILE A 79 -19.52 0.97 -7.51
C ILE A 79 -20.45 2.06 -6.96
N GLU A 80 -21.75 1.80 -6.85
CA GLU A 80 -22.74 2.81 -6.42
C GLU A 80 -22.61 3.16 -4.94
N LYS A 81 -22.26 2.18 -4.10
CA LYS A 81 -22.20 2.36 -2.65
C LYS A 81 -20.79 2.43 -2.08
N CYS A 82 -19.80 1.81 -2.73
CA CYS A 82 -18.45 1.71 -2.20
C CYS A 82 -17.49 2.65 -2.92
N ILE A 83 -17.11 3.73 -2.23
CA ILE A 83 -16.11 4.72 -2.68
C ILE A 83 -14.79 4.03 -3.03
N GLY A 84 -14.42 2.99 -2.27
CA GLY A 84 -13.20 2.21 -2.52
C GLY A 84 -13.23 1.47 -3.86
N CYS A 85 -14.34 0.80 -4.17
CA CYS A 85 -14.51 0.09 -5.44
C CYS A 85 -14.59 1.08 -6.61
N ASP A 86 -15.20 2.25 -6.39
CA ASP A 86 -15.30 3.28 -7.42
C ASP A 86 -13.94 3.92 -7.76
N LEU A 87 -13.24 4.46 -6.75
CA LEU A 87 -12.00 5.23 -6.93
C LEU A 87 -10.77 4.37 -7.18
N PHE A 88 -10.68 3.22 -6.52
CA PHE A 88 -9.52 2.33 -6.63
C PHE A 88 -9.80 1.16 -7.58
N GLY A 89 -11.04 0.91 -7.98
CA GLY A 89 -11.33 -0.25 -8.84
C GLY A 89 -11.11 -1.58 -8.12
N PHE A 90 -11.40 -2.66 -8.84
CA PHE A 90 -11.35 -4.02 -8.32
C PHE A 90 -11.22 -5.02 -9.46
N MET A 91 -10.90 -6.26 -9.10
CA MET A 91 -10.95 -7.42 -9.96
C MET A 91 -11.57 -8.55 -9.15
N SER A 92 -12.68 -9.09 -9.63
CA SER A 92 -13.41 -10.19 -8.96
C SER A 92 -13.79 -11.24 -9.99
N THR A 93 -13.88 -12.48 -9.55
CA THR A 93 -14.35 -13.57 -10.40
C THR A 93 -15.84 -13.80 -10.20
N ILE A 94 -16.63 -13.67 -11.28
CA ILE A 94 -18.08 -13.77 -11.21
C ILE A 94 -18.55 -15.03 -11.89
N LYS A 95 -19.42 -15.78 -11.21
CA LYS A 95 -20.09 -16.95 -11.77
C LYS A 95 -21.05 -16.53 -12.88
N LYS A 96 -21.20 -17.38 -13.89
CA LYS A 96 -22.16 -17.15 -14.97
C LYS A 96 -23.58 -17.05 -14.40
N GLY A 97 -24.34 -16.04 -14.82
CA GLY A 97 -25.71 -15.79 -14.38
C GLY A 97 -25.85 -14.95 -13.11
N THR A 98 -24.75 -14.51 -12.48
CA THR A 98 -24.83 -13.57 -11.35
C THR A 98 -25.39 -12.23 -11.82
N LYS A 99 -26.48 -11.76 -11.22
CA LYS A 99 -27.08 -10.46 -11.51
C LYS A 99 -26.33 -9.36 -10.77
N LEU A 100 -25.91 -8.33 -11.51
CA LEU A 100 -25.28 -7.13 -11.00
C LEU A 100 -26.06 -5.89 -11.49
N PRO A 101 -25.91 -4.72 -10.85
CA PRO A 101 -26.49 -3.48 -11.38
C PRO A 101 -26.11 -3.20 -12.85
N THR A 102 -24.88 -3.58 -13.23
CA THR A 102 -24.34 -3.49 -14.60
C THR A 102 -24.74 -4.64 -15.52
N PHE A 103 -25.23 -5.77 -14.99
CA PHE A 103 -25.62 -6.96 -15.75
C PHE A 103 -26.98 -7.48 -15.24
N PRO A 104 -28.09 -6.83 -15.62
CA PRO A 104 -29.43 -7.19 -15.13
C PRO A 104 -29.89 -8.58 -15.61
N ASP A 105 -29.46 -8.98 -16.81
CA ASP A 105 -29.76 -10.29 -17.41
C ASP A 105 -28.80 -11.41 -16.96
N GLY A 106 -27.83 -11.08 -16.11
CA GLY A 106 -26.81 -11.99 -15.59
C GLY A 106 -25.46 -11.85 -16.30
N HIS A 107 -24.39 -11.89 -15.51
CA HIS A 107 -23.01 -11.80 -16.01
C HIS A 107 -22.65 -13.04 -16.85
N PRO A 108 -21.92 -12.91 -17.97
CA PRO A 108 -21.51 -14.04 -18.82
C PRO A 108 -20.56 -15.05 -18.13
N GLY A 109 -20.11 -14.72 -16.91
CA GLY A 109 -19.10 -15.46 -16.16
C GLY A 109 -17.68 -14.98 -16.50
N GLY A 110 -16.76 -15.08 -15.55
CA GLY A 110 -15.35 -14.71 -15.73
C GLY A 110 -14.95 -13.45 -14.95
N ALA A 111 -13.91 -12.78 -15.43
CA ALA A 111 -13.33 -11.62 -14.75
C ALA A 111 -14.26 -10.39 -14.87
N TYR A 112 -14.67 -9.85 -13.73
CA TYR A 112 -15.31 -8.55 -13.62
C TYR A 112 -14.29 -7.55 -13.07
N THR A 113 -13.90 -6.59 -13.90
CA THR A 113 -12.78 -5.69 -13.60
C THR A 113 -13.18 -4.24 -13.79
N ARG A 114 -12.84 -3.41 -12.82
CA ARG A 114 -12.87 -1.95 -12.94
C ARG A 114 -11.45 -1.43 -12.77
N VAL A 115 -10.96 -0.75 -13.81
CA VAL A 115 -9.66 -0.09 -13.76
C VAL A 115 -9.75 1.14 -12.85
N SER A 116 -8.86 1.22 -11.86
CA SER A 116 -8.73 2.36 -10.96
C SER A 116 -8.60 3.69 -11.73
N PRO A 117 -9.52 4.67 -11.56
CA PRO A 117 -9.30 6.03 -12.06
C PRO A 117 -8.14 6.73 -11.33
N VAL A 118 -7.93 6.42 -10.05
CA VAL A 118 -6.77 6.93 -9.30
C VAL A 118 -5.53 6.11 -9.66
N LYS A 119 -4.54 6.75 -10.30
CA LYS A 119 -3.24 6.15 -10.63
C LYS A 119 -2.17 6.71 -9.69
N VAL A 120 -1.42 5.83 -9.05
CA VAL A 120 -0.40 6.20 -8.06
C VAL A 120 0.94 5.67 -8.52
N SER A 121 1.89 6.57 -8.78
CA SER A 121 3.28 6.24 -9.05
C SER A 121 4.02 5.94 -7.75
N PRO A 122 5.16 5.21 -7.79
CA PRO A 122 6.01 5.06 -6.62
C PRO A 122 6.51 6.42 -6.10
N ALA A 123 6.75 6.49 -4.78
CA ALA A 123 7.47 7.60 -4.19
C ALA A 123 8.98 7.31 -4.26
N MET A 124 9.72 8.22 -4.87
CA MET A 124 11.15 8.05 -5.15
C MET A 124 11.97 9.00 -4.28
N GLY A 125 13.00 8.48 -3.63
CA GLY A 125 13.99 9.27 -2.93
C GLY A 125 14.75 10.19 -3.89
N LEU A 126 14.88 11.45 -3.49
CA LEU A 126 15.68 12.46 -4.20
C LEU A 126 17.15 12.45 -3.77
N LEU A 127 17.42 12.01 -2.54
CA LEU A 127 18.75 12.04 -1.95
C LEU A 127 19.29 10.61 -1.79
N PRO A 128 20.61 10.40 -1.94
CA PRO A 128 21.23 9.10 -1.78
C PRO A 128 20.93 8.48 -0.42
N PHE A 129 20.73 7.16 -0.39
CA PHE A 129 20.42 6.43 0.83
C PHE A 129 21.52 6.59 1.88
N ASP A 130 22.79 6.45 1.50
CA ASP A 130 23.93 6.48 2.41
C ASP A 130 24.11 7.85 3.10
N GLU A 131 23.67 8.93 2.46
CA GLU A 131 23.73 10.29 3.01
C GLU A 131 22.57 10.60 3.97
N ASN A 132 21.47 9.83 3.92
CA ASN A 132 20.20 10.18 4.58
C ASN A 132 19.66 9.09 5.51
N CYS A 133 20.26 7.91 5.52
CA CYS A 133 19.88 6.83 6.41
C CYS A 133 20.78 6.84 7.66
N VAL A 134 20.16 6.94 8.83
CA VAL A 134 20.82 6.63 10.09
C VAL A 134 20.56 5.15 10.37
N VAL A 135 21.58 4.32 10.14
CA VAL A 135 21.55 2.90 10.52
C VAL A 135 21.96 2.80 11.98
N ASP A 136 20.99 2.80 12.89
CA ASP A 136 21.25 2.56 14.31
C ASP A 136 21.18 1.05 14.61
N PHE A 137 22.32 0.45 14.93
CA PHE A 137 22.37 -0.93 15.36
C PHE A 137 22.00 -0.99 16.85
N LEU A 138 20.80 -1.47 17.15
CA LEU A 138 20.42 -1.85 18.52
C LEU A 138 21.20 -3.10 18.95
N THR A 139 22.49 -2.95 19.26
CA THR A 139 23.29 -4.02 19.85
C THR A 139 22.87 -4.20 21.30
N ARG A 140 21.88 -5.06 21.56
CA ARG A 140 21.64 -5.56 22.92
C ARG A 140 22.84 -6.42 23.33
N ARG A 141 23.74 -5.85 24.16
CA ARG A 141 24.72 -6.67 24.89
C ARG A 141 23.95 -7.56 25.87
N LYS A 142 24.09 -8.88 25.77
CA LYS A 142 23.66 -9.78 26.84
C LYS A 142 24.46 -9.40 28.10
N PRO A 143 23.83 -9.27 29.29
CA PRO A 143 24.58 -9.16 30.53
C PRO A 143 25.55 -10.33 30.62
N GLN A 144 26.83 -10.04 30.83
CA GLN A 144 27.86 -11.05 31.06
C GLN A 144 27.47 -11.81 32.34
N GLN A 145 27.17 -13.11 32.23
CA GLN A 145 27.05 -13.95 33.41
C GLN A 145 28.45 -13.96 34.06
N VAL A 146 28.54 -13.39 35.26
CA VAL A 146 29.74 -13.49 36.09
C VAL A 146 29.94 -14.98 36.35
N ALA A 147 31.04 -15.54 35.83
CA ALA A 147 31.41 -16.91 36.14
C ALA A 147 31.72 -16.98 37.64
N GLU A 148 30.90 -17.69 38.41
CA GLU A 148 31.24 -18.07 39.77
C GLU A 148 32.47 -18.99 39.69
N GLU A 149 33.61 -18.49 40.17
CA GLU A 149 34.81 -19.30 40.41
C GLU A 149 34.47 -20.36 41.47
N ARG A 150 34.62 -21.64 41.09
CA ARG A 150 34.56 -22.79 42.00
C ARG A 150 35.95 -23.10 42.54
#